data_AF-A0A1Y1UTM8-F1
#
_entry.id   AF-A0A1Y1UTM8-F1
#
_cell.length_a   1.000
_cell.length_b   1.000
_cell.length_c   1.000
_cell.angle_alpha   90.00
_cell.angle_beta   90.00
_cell.angle_gamma   90.00
#
_symmetry.space_group_name_H-M   'P 1'
#
loop_
_entity.id
_entity.type
_entity.pdbx_description
1 polymer ?
#
loop_
_entity_poly.entity_id
_entity_poly.type
_entity_poly.pdbx_seq_one_letter_code
_entity_poly.pdbx_strand_id
1 'polypeptide(L)'
;MFKNILKFVALLSLSSVCFVNADSPLINEKAAENVSLEYTKDGVLRKEDQCFINFVNFGIKNDIVNISVKKENNKDGSFNLRIGELKNGNEGLNNYKTGYRFTDDEIKDYVKIKQNNVEIKDFSVASVVDGKFSLLIKNLKTCDGLSVKQAYKTEALMATYLYYSNVSPLDINHAFDIAEFGPSSNNVPYDIIHWDMNTGLDRVREQCRIYIDYNRREQTGGNHWVWYLSTDNINGEKCNNTAFYKAAKSSYIDYEQMDELFGDYYEGYVIKREGSENGHMDGILVNQKYLIEIYQDGCSEQNKDQVICTISSNKKLSYEEFQKEFVDNCLDVIVDQKEKAEWSVNASNITAKFSQYSINIENYNRGSLPKCETESVSYKEFKAAESSGIARFTINMSCGEGTFIGDKCRCSACPVNCASCLDGNTCSKCNKGFITNEEGTCEPITTIKPITTNTTTTIEETIEPTVIIEEAVTDIKDKETTEEESSLNSDEEEEKEEAEEVTPVEEVEEIDSADENIDENVNEDIIEDEKSTELDENKETKEEINSTTIRHITKTVTVPVTKKPKKTIRKCRVKLHY
;
A
#
# COMPACT_ATOMS: atom_id res chain seq x y z
N MET A 1 67.53 -5.10 39.93
CA MET A 1 66.16 -5.20 40.49
C MET A 1 65.19 -5.67 39.39
N PHE A 2 65.41 -6.85 38.80
CA PHE A 2 64.61 -7.36 37.68
C PHE A 2 64.66 -8.90 37.66
N LYS A 3 63.62 -9.59 38.15
CA LYS A 3 63.48 -11.07 38.01
C LYS A 3 62.08 -11.68 38.21
N ASN A 4 61.06 -10.91 38.64
CA ASN A 4 59.72 -11.45 38.93
C ASN A 4 58.62 -11.17 37.90
N ILE A 5 58.84 -10.27 36.92
CA ILE A 5 57.79 -9.89 35.93
C ILE A 5 57.40 -11.07 35.02
N LEU A 6 58.34 -11.96 34.69
CA LEU A 6 58.12 -13.05 33.73
C LEU A 6 57.14 -14.15 34.21
N LYS A 7 56.80 -14.20 35.50
CA LYS A 7 55.81 -15.17 36.02
C LYS A 7 54.35 -14.72 35.91
N PHE A 8 54.08 -13.43 35.66
CA PHE A 8 52.70 -12.95 35.52
C PHE A 8 52.14 -13.18 34.11
N VAL A 9 53.01 -13.17 33.09
CA VAL A 9 52.61 -13.43 31.68
C VAL A 9 52.26 -14.90 31.45
N ALA A 10 52.91 -15.82 32.18
CA ALA A 10 52.75 -17.27 32.02
C ALA A 10 51.47 -17.87 32.64
N LEU A 11 50.60 -17.05 33.27
CA LEU A 11 49.36 -17.52 33.90
C LEU A 11 48.07 -17.07 33.18
N LEU A 12 48.17 -16.21 32.15
CA LEU A 12 47.04 -15.72 31.36
C LEU A 12 46.75 -16.58 30.11
N SER A 13 47.58 -17.58 29.82
CA SER A 13 47.46 -18.46 28.64
C SER A 13 46.52 -19.68 28.84
N LEU A 14 45.85 -19.79 29.99
CA LEU A 14 44.99 -20.95 30.34
C LEU A 14 43.52 -20.61 30.60
N SER A 15 43.10 -19.36 30.35
CA SER A 15 41.70 -18.95 30.30
C SER A 15 41.28 -18.52 28.89
N SER A 16 41.64 -19.33 27.88
CA SER A 16 41.01 -19.24 26.56
C SER A 16 39.57 -19.76 26.68
N VAL A 17 38.68 -18.89 27.19
CA VAL A 17 37.24 -19.06 27.03
C VAL A 17 36.99 -19.05 25.53
N CYS A 18 36.52 -20.16 24.98
CA CYS A 18 36.25 -20.27 23.55
C CYS A 18 35.03 -19.42 23.18
N PHE A 19 35.25 -18.12 22.99
CA PHE A 19 34.46 -17.28 22.11
C PHE A 19 34.62 -17.84 20.70
N VAL A 20 33.77 -18.83 20.38
CA VAL A 20 33.59 -19.35 19.04
C VAL A 20 32.80 -18.29 18.27
N ASN A 21 33.54 -17.27 17.84
CA ASN A 21 33.09 -16.29 16.87
C ASN A 21 32.48 -17.01 15.65
N ALA A 22 31.47 -16.39 15.05
CA ALA A 22 30.73 -16.96 13.92
C ALA A 22 31.08 -16.26 12.59
N ASP A 23 32.31 -15.73 12.54
CA ASP A 23 32.80 -14.73 11.57
C ASP A 23 33.13 -15.30 10.18
N SER A 24 32.34 -16.25 9.66
CA SER A 24 32.44 -16.70 8.27
C SER A 24 31.14 -17.35 7.76
N PRO A 25 30.56 -16.88 6.64
CA PRO A 25 29.54 -17.63 5.92
C PRO A 25 30.12 -18.95 5.40
N LEU A 26 29.38 -20.05 5.55
CA LEU A 26 29.79 -21.37 5.10
C LEU A 26 29.38 -21.61 3.65
N ILE A 27 30.00 -20.88 2.72
CA ILE A 27 29.86 -21.14 1.28
C ILE A 27 30.38 -22.57 1.02
N ASN A 28 29.49 -23.47 0.64
CA ASN A 28 29.79 -24.87 0.33
C ASN A 28 29.35 -25.18 -1.10
N GLU A 29 30.29 -25.11 -2.04
CA GLU A 29 30.07 -25.36 -3.48
C GLU A 29 29.56 -26.78 -3.80
N LYS A 30 29.54 -27.69 -2.81
CA LYS A 30 29.05 -29.07 -2.95
C LYS A 30 27.80 -29.39 -2.13
N ALA A 31 27.14 -28.38 -1.54
CA ALA A 31 25.97 -28.61 -0.69
C ALA A 31 24.77 -29.27 -1.39
N ALA A 32 24.69 -29.20 -2.72
CA ALA A 32 23.49 -29.59 -3.47
C ALA A 32 23.36 -31.10 -3.78
N GLU A 33 24.46 -31.85 -3.91
CA GLU A 33 24.45 -33.18 -4.55
C GLU A 33 23.63 -34.26 -3.81
N ASN A 34 23.48 -34.13 -2.48
CA ASN A 34 22.77 -35.10 -1.62
C ASN A 34 21.47 -34.56 -0.97
N VAL A 35 20.99 -33.36 -1.34
CA VAL A 35 19.84 -32.74 -0.68
C VAL A 35 18.53 -33.11 -1.36
N SER A 36 17.57 -33.64 -0.59
CA SER A 36 16.17 -33.79 -1.03
C SER A 36 15.24 -32.90 -0.20
N LEU A 37 14.17 -32.41 -0.82
CA LEU A 37 13.17 -31.53 -0.20
C LEU A 37 11.80 -32.22 -0.14
N GLU A 38 11.08 -32.05 0.97
CA GLU A 38 9.68 -32.44 1.11
C GLU A 38 8.85 -31.22 1.57
N TYR A 39 7.76 -30.94 0.85
CA TYR A 39 6.93 -29.76 1.06
C TYR A 39 5.69 -30.11 1.90
N THR A 40 5.73 -29.74 3.19
CA THR A 40 4.76 -30.15 4.22
C THR A 40 3.94 -28.99 4.78
N LYS A 41 2.80 -29.30 5.43
CA LYS A 41 2.02 -28.32 6.20
C LYS A 41 2.75 -27.77 7.43
N ASP A 42 3.96 -28.23 7.74
CA ASP A 42 4.83 -27.64 8.77
C ASP A 42 5.95 -26.75 8.17
N GLY A 43 6.25 -26.87 6.87
CA GLY A 43 7.36 -26.18 6.20
C GLY A 43 8.04 -27.02 5.11
N VAL A 44 9.20 -26.56 4.64
CA VAL A 44 10.06 -27.30 3.70
C VAL A 44 11.05 -28.15 4.52
N LEU A 45 10.82 -29.46 4.55
CA LEU A 45 11.71 -30.41 5.19
C LEU A 45 12.91 -30.69 4.28
N ARG A 46 14.06 -30.10 4.62
CA ARG A 46 15.35 -30.33 3.98
C ARG A 46 15.98 -31.59 4.56
N LYS A 47 16.26 -32.57 3.71
CA LYS A 47 16.90 -33.85 4.07
C LYS A 47 18.30 -33.91 3.48
N GLU A 48 19.30 -33.93 4.35
CA GLU A 48 20.72 -34.14 4.06
C GLU A 48 21.29 -35.11 5.12
N ASP A 49 22.30 -35.90 4.75
CA ASP A 49 22.98 -36.89 5.61
C ASP A 49 23.47 -36.33 6.97
N GLN A 50 23.69 -35.01 7.07
CA GLN A 50 24.11 -34.34 8.30
C GLN A 50 22.99 -34.15 9.33
N CYS A 51 21.81 -33.72 8.87
CA CYS A 51 20.69 -33.29 9.71
C CYS A 51 19.43 -33.05 8.85
N PHE A 52 18.28 -33.60 9.26
CA PHE A 52 16.99 -33.25 8.67
C PHE A 52 16.39 -32.05 9.42
N ILE A 53 15.96 -31.02 8.70
CA ILE A 53 15.50 -29.75 9.30
C ILE A 53 14.29 -29.23 8.54
N ASN A 54 13.22 -28.88 9.25
CA ASN A 54 12.03 -28.24 8.67
C ASN A 54 12.17 -26.70 8.68
N PHE A 55 12.34 -26.12 7.50
CA PHE A 55 12.47 -24.67 7.32
C PHE A 55 11.13 -24.01 6.99
N VAL A 56 10.83 -22.89 7.66
CA VAL A 56 9.58 -22.16 7.47
C VAL A 56 9.88 -20.70 7.11
N ASN A 57 9.25 -20.21 6.04
CA ASN A 57 9.43 -18.87 5.48
C ASN A 57 10.84 -18.57 4.93
N PHE A 58 11.64 -19.59 4.58
CA PHE A 58 13.01 -19.43 4.05
C PHE A 58 13.15 -19.57 2.53
N GLY A 59 12.04 -19.66 1.79
CA GLY A 59 12.05 -19.85 0.33
C GLY A 59 11.72 -21.29 -0.09
N ILE A 60 12.01 -21.61 -1.37
CA ILE A 60 11.82 -22.95 -1.95
C ILE A 60 12.99 -23.35 -2.85
N LYS A 61 12.99 -24.60 -3.34
CA LYS A 61 13.97 -25.10 -4.34
C LYS A 61 15.41 -24.77 -3.90
N ASN A 62 16.13 -23.97 -4.69
CA ASN A 62 17.51 -23.57 -4.46
C ASN A 62 17.72 -22.75 -3.18
N ASP A 63 16.71 -22.01 -2.69
CA ASP A 63 16.80 -21.28 -1.43
C ASP A 63 17.10 -22.21 -0.26
N ILE A 64 16.47 -23.40 -0.27
CA ILE A 64 16.58 -24.40 0.79
C ILE A 64 17.72 -25.39 0.52
N VAL A 65 17.96 -25.78 -0.74
CA VAL A 65 19.11 -26.63 -1.10
C VAL A 65 20.43 -25.97 -0.69
N ASN A 66 20.59 -24.68 -0.98
CA ASN A 66 21.83 -23.93 -0.73
C ASN A 66 22.06 -23.55 0.74
N ILE A 67 21.10 -23.84 1.66
CA ILE A 67 21.33 -23.69 3.11
C ILE A 67 22.46 -24.62 3.53
N SER A 68 23.52 -24.05 4.08
CA SER A 68 24.73 -24.80 4.46
C SER A 68 24.56 -25.38 5.86
N VAL A 69 24.46 -26.70 6.00
CA VAL A 69 24.23 -27.38 7.29
C VAL A 69 25.46 -28.19 7.70
N LYS A 70 26.00 -27.90 8.90
CA LYS A 70 27.23 -28.54 9.39
C LYS A 70 27.12 -28.96 10.85
N LYS A 71 27.38 -30.24 11.11
CA LYS A 71 27.39 -30.86 12.44
C LYS A 71 28.79 -30.87 13.05
N GLU A 72 28.93 -30.36 14.27
CA GLU A 72 30.19 -30.29 15.02
C GLU A 72 30.03 -31.05 16.34
N ASN A 73 30.48 -32.31 16.37
CA ASN A 73 30.28 -33.22 17.51
C ASN A 73 31.07 -32.78 18.76
N ASN A 74 30.39 -32.75 19.90
CA ASN A 74 30.97 -32.47 21.22
C ASN A 74 31.46 -33.77 21.89
N LYS A 75 32.32 -33.64 22.92
CA LYS A 75 32.93 -34.78 23.64
C LYS A 75 31.96 -35.56 24.54
N ASP A 76 30.77 -35.02 24.80
CA ASP A 76 29.72 -35.61 25.65
C ASP A 76 28.66 -36.40 24.85
N GLY A 77 28.83 -36.51 23.53
CA GLY A 77 27.85 -37.13 22.63
C GLY A 77 26.74 -36.19 22.15
N SER A 78 26.74 -34.93 22.58
CA SER A 78 25.96 -33.88 21.92
C SER A 78 26.68 -33.36 20.66
N PHE A 79 26.06 -32.45 19.92
CA PHE A 79 26.68 -31.72 18.82
C PHE A 79 26.19 -30.29 18.77
N ASN A 80 27.02 -29.41 18.19
CA ASN A 80 26.58 -28.10 17.76
C ASN A 80 26.21 -28.17 16.27
N LEU A 81 25.20 -27.41 15.87
CA LEU A 81 24.72 -27.36 14.49
C LEU A 81 24.87 -25.94 13.97
N ARG A 82 25.67 -25.78 12.91
CA ARG A 82 25.73 -24.55 12.12
C ARG A 82 24.76 -24.66 10.96
N ILE A 83 24.02 -23.57 10.73
CA ILE A 83 23.12 -23.40 9.59
C ILE A 83 23.48 -22.05 8.97
N GLY A 84 23.98 -22.03 7.74
CA GLY A 84 24.41 -20.82 7.02
C GLY A 84 23.59 -20.54 5.76
N GLU A 85 23.86 -19.41 5.12
CA GLU A 85 23.21 -18.93 3.89
C GLU A 85 21.69 -18.64 3.99
N LEU A 86 21.16 -18.45 5.20
CA LEU A 86 19.74 -18.13 5.42
C LEU A 86 19.40 -16.72 4.94
N LYS A 87 18.50 -16.57 3.96
CA LYS A 87 17.98 -15.27 3.51
C LYS A 87 17.18 -14.59 4.61
N ASN A 88 17.53 -13.35 4.97
CA ASN A 88 16.76 -12.53 5.90
C ASN A 88 15.58 -11.87 5.20
N GLY A 89 14.39 -12.44 5.35
CA GLY A 89 13.15 -11.91 4.78
C GLY A 89 12.70 -10.55 5.33
N ASN A 90 13.36 -10.03 6.37
CA ASN A 90 13.09 -8.72 6.94
C ASN A 90 13.94 -7.59 6.30
N GLU A 91 14.99 -7.89 5.54
CA GLU A 91 15.83 -6.85 4.93
C GLU A 91 14.99 -6.03 3.91
N GLY A 92 14.87 -4.72 4.16
CA GLY A 92 14.23 -3.75 3.26
C GLY A 92 12.70 -3.84 3.10
N LEU A 93 12.01 -4.66 3.90
CA LEU A 93 10.61 -5.10 3.64
C LEU A 93 9.62 -3.99 3.24
N ASN A 94 9.69 -2.79 3.83
CA ASN A 94 8.83 -1.63 3.57
C ASN A 94 9.64 -0.34 3.33
N ASN A 95 10.60 -0.36 2.40
CA ASN A 95 11.53 0.75 2.14
C ASN A 95 12.30 1.23 3.39
N TYR A 96 13.39 0.53 3.71
CA TYR A 96 14.30 0.94 4.77
C TYR A 96 15.60 1.54 4.20
N LYS A 97 15.46 2.75 3.64
CA LYS A 97 16.50 3.74 3.26
C LYS A 97 17.93 3.18 3.20
N THR A 98 18.34 2.77 2.00
CA THR A 98 19.74 2.56 1.55
C THR A 98 20.75 2.05 2.60
N GLY A 99 20.39 1.04 3.39
CA GLY A 99 21.37 0.33 4.23
C GLY A 99 20.95 -0.03 5.64
N TYR A 100 19.67 0.04 6.01
CA TYR A 100 19.23 -0.60 7.27
C TYR A 100 19.53 -2.10 7.21
N ARG A 101 20.39 -2.57 8.11
CA ARG A 101 20.75 -3.97 8.32
C ARG A 101 20.33 -4.37 9.72
N PHE A 102 19.68 -5.53 9.84
CA PHE A 102 19.32 -6.09 11.13
C PHE A 102 20.58 -6.52 11.88
N THR A 103 20.64 -6.16 13.15
CA THR A 103 21.67 -6.64 14.10
C THR A 103 21.42 -8.11 14.47
N ASP A 104 22.46 -8.81 14.94
CA ASP A 104 22.37 -10.22 15.34
C ASP A 104 21.28 -10.47 16.40
N ASP A 105 21.13 -9.55 17.35
CA ASP A 105 20.09 -9.61 18.39
C ASP A 105 18.68 -9.35 17.80
N GLU A 106 18.53 -8.41 16.86
CA GLU A 106 17.24 -8.24 16.17
C GLU A 106 16.86 -9.46 15.34
N ILE A 107 17.79 -10.06 14.58
CA ILE A 107 17.51 -11.30 13.84
C ILE A 107 17.12 -12.41 14.81
N LYS A 108 17.76 -12.48 15.99
CA LYS A 108 17.46 -13.48 17.01
C LYS A 108 16.03 -13.40 17.55
N ASP A 109 15.46 -12.20 17.68
CA ASP A 109 14.05 -12.02 18.11
C ASP A 109 13.04 -12.56 17.08
N TYR A 110 13.38 -12.57 15.79
CA TYR A 110 12.51 -13.04 14.70
C TYR A 110 12.80 -14.47 14.22
N VAL A 111 13.90 -15.10 14.66
CA VAL A 111 14.21 -16.51 14.38
C VAL A 111 13.66 -17.42 15.49
N LYS A 112 12.70 -18.27 15.13
CA LYS A 112 12.03 -19.20 16.06
C LYS A 112 12.50 -20.63 15.78
N ILE A 113 13.27 -21.19 16.71
CA ILE A 113 13.80 -22.55 16.64
C ILE A 113 13.00 -23.46 17.57
N LYS A 114 12.57 -24.63 17.07
CA LYS A 114 11.89 -25.67 17.86
C LYS A 114 12.50 -27.04 17.63
N GLN A 115 12.49 -27.89 18.65
CA GLN A 115 12.68 -29.33 18.51
C GLN A 115 11.52 -30.08 19.17
N ASN A 116 10.80 -30.91 18.41
CA ASN A 116 9.62 -31.66 18.88
C ASN A 116 8.61 -30.73 19.59
N ASN A 117 8.31 -29.59 18.97
CA ASN A 117 7.50 -28.47 19.47
C ASN A 117 8.02 -27.72 20.72
N VAL A 118 9.12 -28.14 21.34
CA VAL A 118 9.79 -27.40 22.42
C VAL A 118 10.68 -26.30 21.82
N GLU A 119 10.57 -25.08 22.34
CA GLU A 119 11.32 -23.90 21.88
C GLU A 119 12.80 -23.95 22.33
N ILE A 120 13.73 -23.66 21.41
CA ILE A 120 15.17 -23.56 21.71
C ILE A 120 15.59 -22.09 21.69
N LYS A 121 16.05 -21.58 22.84
CA LYS A 121 16.52 -20.18 23.01
C LYS A 121 18.05 -20.02 23.10
N ASP A 122 18.79 -21.09 23.37
CA ASP A 122 20.26 -21.09 23.34
C ASP A 122 20.79 -21.37 21.93
N PHE A 123 20.75 -20.31 21.13
CA PHE A 123 21.46 -20.21 19.86
C PHE A 123 22.08 -18.81 19.73
N SER A 124 23.08 -18.69 18.86
CA SER A 124 23.63 -17.40 18.43
C SER A 124 23.42 -17.20 16.93
N VAL A 125 23.13 -15.97 16.53
CA VAL A 125 23.11 -15.52 15.14
C VAL A 125 24.51 -15.00 14.77
N ALA A 126 24.81 -14.98 13.48
CA ALA A 126 25.73 -14.01 12.89
C ALA A 126 25.19 -13.52 11.54
N SER A 127 24.96 -12.22 11.43
CA SER A 127 24.56 -11.52 10.21
C SER A 127 25.73 -11.48 9.24
N VAL A 128 25.45 -11.70 7.96
CA VAL A 128 26.43 -11.73 6.88
C VAL A 128 26.21 -10.49 6.00
N VAL A 129 27.24 -10.07 5.26
CA VAL A 129 27.06 -9.13 4.15
C VAL A 129 26.04 -9.71 3.16
N ASP A 130 25.27 -8.84 2.52
CA ASP A 130 24.27 -9.17 1.49
C ASP A 130 23.04 -9.96 1.95
N GLY A 131 22.40 -9.50 3.02
CA GLY A 131 21.01 -9.86 3.35
C GLY A 131 20.82 -11.28 3.88
N LYS A 132 21.91 -11.93 4.31
CA LYS A 132 21.92 -13.30 4.83
C LYS A 132 22.34 -13.35 6.30
N PHE A 133 22.07 -14.46 6.96
CA PHE A 133 22.61 -14.76 8.29
C PHE A 133 22.94 -16.24 8.45
N SER A 134 23.65 -16.54 9.54
CA SER A 134 23.94 -17.89 10.02
C SER A 134 23.46 -18.08 11.45
N LEU A 135 23.20 -19.34 11.82
CA LEU A 135 22.82 -19.77 13.16
C LEU A 135 23.82 -20.80 13.70
N LEU A 136 24.09 -20.74 15.00
CA LEU A 136 24.79 -21.77 15.75
C LEU A 136 23.89 -22.22 16.92
N ILE A 137 23.32 -23.42 16.77
CA ILE A 137 22.53 -24.10 17.82
C ILE A 137 23.49 -25.02 18.59
N LYS A 138 23.48 -24.98 19.92
CA LYS A 138 24.48 -25.68 20.75
C LYS A 138 23.89 -26.93 21.43
N ASN A 139 24.75 -27.91 21.67
CA ASN A 139 24.49 -29.08 22.54
C ASN A 139 23.23 -29.91 22.16
N LEU A 140 22.86 -29.96 20.88
CA LEU A 140 21.78 -30.82 20.38
C LEU A 140 22.14 -32.30 20.55
N LYS A 141 21.11 -33.14 20.74
CA LYS A 141 21.27 -34.62 20.87
C LYS A 141 20.72 -35.39 19.68
N THR A 142 19.78 -34.82 18.95
CA THR A 142 19.29 -35.35 17.66
C THR A 142 18.89 -34.19 16.75
N CYS A 143 18.70 -34.48 15.46
CA CYS A 143 18.02 -33.59 14.50
C CYS A 143 16.50 -33.83 14.44
N ASP A 144 16.01 -34.93 15.02
CA ASP A 144 14.58 -35.31 14.93
C ASP A 144 13.67 -34.18 15.43
N GLY A 145 12.68 -33.83 14.60
CA GLY A 145 11.71 -32.79 14.88
C GLY A 145 12.28 -31.37 14.99
N LEU A 146 13.50 -31.12 14.51
CA LEU A 146 14.11 -29.79 14.47
C LEU A 146 13.48 -28.93 13.37
N SER A 147 13.07 -27.71 13.72
CA SER A 147 12.51 -26.74 12.79
C SER A 147 13.03 -25.33 13.08
N VAL A 148 13.24 -24.56 12.01
CA VAL A 148 13.67 -23.15 12.06
C VAL A 148 12.68 -22.33 11.24
N LYS A 149 12.08 -21.32 11.85
CA LYS A 149 11.15 -20.37 11.20
C LYS A 149 11.69 -18.95 11.29
N GLN A 150 11.64 -18.18 10.20
CA GLN A 150 11.68 -16.72 10.31
C GLN A 150 10.27 -16.13 10.43
N ALA A 151 10.16 -15.16 11.33
CA ALA A 151 9.03 -14.26 11.50
C ALA A 151 9.38 -12.88 10.89
N TYR A 152 8.36 -12.04 10.72
CA TYR A 152 8.50 -10.69 10.17
C TYR A 152 8.22 -9.66 11.26
N LYS A 153 9.10 -8.65 11.35
CA LYS A 153 9.12 -7.57 12.37
C LYS A 153 7.98 -6.57 12.22
N THR A 154 7.49 -6.41 10.99
CA THR A 154 6.34 -5.59 10.62
C THR A 154 5.46 -6.38 9.67
N GLU A 155 4.25 -5.89 9.47
CA GLU A 155 3.44 -6.12 8.29
C GLU A 155 4.23 -5.74 7.02
N ALA A 156 3.79 -6.19 5.85
CA ALA A 156 4.33 -5.78 4.56
C ALA A 156 3.32 -4.88 3.83
N LEU A 157 3.76 -3.71 3.36
CA LEU A 157 2.94 -2.75 2.61
C LEU A 157 2.70 -3.26 1.19
N MET A 158 1.45 -3.50 0.82
CA MET A 158 1.05 -3.97 -0.51
C MET A 158 0.27 -2.89 -1.24
N ALA A 159 0.88 -2.33 -2.28
CA ALA A 159 0.20 -1.53 -3.28
C ALA A 159 -0.73 -2.43 -4.11
N THR A 160 -2.02 -2.13 -4.17
CA THR A 160 -3.01 -2.96 -4.87
C THR A 160 -3.23 -2.50 -6.31
N TYR A 161 -3.13 -3.44 -7.25
CA TYR A 161 -3.38 -3.23 -8.67
C TYR A 161 -4.37 -4.26 -9.21
N LEU A 162 -4.97 -3.94 -10.36
CA LEU A 162 -5.92 -4.80 -11.07
C LEU A 162 -5.44 -4.97 -12.50
N TYR A 163 -5.17 -6.21 -12.91
CA TYR A 163 -5.08 -6.57 -14.32
C TYR A 163 -6.50 -6.61 -14.89
N TYR A 164 -6.75 -5.98 -16.04
CA TYR A 164 -8.08 -5.87 -16.65
C TYR A 164 -8.48 -7.16 -17.38
N SER A 165 -8.45 -8.26 -16.63
CA SER A 165 -8.83 -9.62 -16.99
C SER A 165 -9.83 -10.15 -15.97
N ASN A 166 -10.81 -10.92 -16.45
CA ASN A 166 -11.75 -11.64 -15.59
C ASN A 166 -11.23 -13.06 -15.21
N VAL A 167 -10.01 -13.41 -15.65
CA VAL A 167 -9.30 -14.67 -15.35
C VAL A 167 -7.85 -14.40 -14.93
N SER A 168 -7.30 -15.28 -14.09
CA SER A 168 -5.88 -15.22 -13.71
C SER A 168 -5.00 -15.46 -14.94
N PRO A 169 -3.94 -14.67 -15.18
CA PRO A 169 -2.94 -15.02 -16.19
C PRO A 169 -2.29 -16.37 -15.86
N LEU A 170 -1.92 -17.13 -16.91
CA LEU A 170 -1.30 -18.46 -16.81
C LEU A 170 0.23 -18.41 -16.65
N ASP A 171 0.83 -17.25 -16.84
CA ASP A 171 2.22 -16.95 -16.51
C ASP A 171 2.27 -15.55 -15.89
N ILE A 172 2.61 -15.49 -14.60
CA ILE A 172 2.76 -14.23 -13.86
C ILE A 172 4.16 -13.59 -13.99
N ASN A 173 5.12 -14.27 -14.64
CA ASN A 173 6.55 -13.93 -14.60
C ASN A 173 7.05 -13.24 -15.88
N HIS A 174 6.15 -12.58 -16.61
CA HIS A 174 6.47 -11.78 -17.80
C HIS A 174 6.13 -10.30 -17.60
N ALA A 175 6.62 -9.44 -18.49
CA ALA A 175 6.27 -8.03 -18.50
C ALA A 175 4.92 -7.84 -19.21
N PHE A 176 3.89 -7.46 -18.45
CA PHE A 176 2.59 -7.05 -18.97
C PHE A 176 2.66 -5.61 -19.52
N ASP A 177 1.76 -5.25 -20.45
CA ASP A 177 1.55 -3.85 -20.83
C ASP A 177 0.87 -3.09 -19.68
N ILE A 178 1.48 -2.00 -19.23
CA ILE A 178 0.93 -1.12 -18.19
C ILE A 178 -0.44 -0.54 -18.58
N ALA A 179 -0.77 -0.49 -19.88
CA ALA A 179 -2.07 -0.09 -20.37
C ALA A 179 -3.18 -1.13 -20.07
N GLU A 180 -2.84 -2.38 -19.72
CA GLU A 180 -3.78 -3.43 -19.30
C GLU A 180 -3.96 -3.50 -17.76
N PHE A 181 -3.33 -2.58 -17.02
CA PHE A 181 -3.40 -2.50 -15.57
C PHE A 181 -4.09 -1.22 -15.06
N GLY A 182 -4.71 -1.35 -13.90
CA GLY A 182 -5.39 -0.29 -13.17
C GLY A 182 -4.85 -0.09 -11.74
N PRO A 183 -4.98 1.14 -11.19
CA PRO A 183 -5.68 2.27 -11.80
C PRO A 183 -4.80 3.07 -12.77
N SER A 184 -5.43 3.66 -13.80
CA SER A 184 -4.92 4.54 -14.88
C SER A 184 -3.44 4.53 -15.33
N SER A 185 -2.69 3.45 -15.15
CA SER A 185 -1.27 3.34 -15.53
C SER A 185 -0.39 4.45 -14.93
N ASN A 186 -0.84 5.10 -13.85
CA ASN A 186 -0.30 6.36 -13.31
C ASN A 186 0.60 6.16 -12.07
N ASN A 187 0.92 4.91 -11.74
CA ASN A 187 1.75 4.50 -10.59
C ASN A 187 1.18 4.95 -9.22
N VAL A 188 -0.12 5.21 -9.16
CA VAL A 188 -0.93 5.22 -7.93
C VAL A 188 -1.63 3.86 -7.85
N PRO A 189 -1.67 3.17 -6.70
CA PRO A 189 -2.48 1.96 -6.55
C PRO A 189 -3.95 2.30 -6.20
N TYR A 190 -4.83 1.30 -6.11
CA TYR A 190 -6.15 1.53 -5.51
C TYR A 190 -6.04 1.83 -4.01
N ASP A 191 -5.12 1.17 -3.30
CA ASP A 191 -4.74 1.45 -1.92
C ASP A 191 -3.33 0.87 -1.59
N ILE A 192 -2.77 1.22 -0.43
CA ILE A 192 -1.55 0.61 0.13
C ILE A 192 -1.89 -0.04 1.48
N ILE A 193 -2.22 -1.33 1.44
CA ILE A 193 -2.73 -2.10 2.58
C ILE A 193 -1.64 -2.90 3.30
N HIS A 194 -1.81 -3.12 4.61
CA HIS A 194 -0.86 -3.82 5.47
C HIS A 194 -1.17 -5.33 5.52
N TRP A 195 -0.23 -6.16 5.06
CA TRP A 195 -0.32 -7.62 5.11
C TRP A 195 0.52 -8.22 6.25
N ASP A 196 -0.08 -8.93 7.20
CA ASP A 196 0.70 -9.71 8.17
C ASP A 196 1.27 -10.96 7.50
N MET A 197 2.52 -10.86 7.03
CA MET A 197 3.25 -11.99 6.46
C MET A 197 3.36 -13.19 7.41
N ASN A 198 3.28 -12.99 8.74
CA ASN A 198 3.40 -14.10 9.69
C ASN A 198 2.19 -15.03 9.60
N THR A 199 0.96 -14.51 9.70
CA THR A 199 -0.25 -15.32 9.56
C THR A 199 -0.63 -15.58 8.11
N GLY A 200 -0.32 -14.67 7.18
CA GLY A 200 -0.56 -14.84 5.75
C GLY A 200 0.21 -16.04 5.17
N LEU A 201 1.53 -16.10 5.37
CA LEU A 201 2.33 -17.24 4.92
C LEU A 201 1.97 -18.53 5.64
N ASP A 202 1.60 -18.48 6.93
CA ASP A 202 1.14 -19.68 7.65
C ASP A 202 -0.15 -20.24 7.06
N ARG A 203 -1.16 -19.40 6.81
CA ARG A 203 -2.46 -19.84 6.26
C ARG A 203 -2.32 -20.37 4.83
N VAL A 204 -1.58 -19.67 3.97
CA VAL A 204 -1.33 -20.08 2.58
C VAL A 204 -0.56 -21.42 2.53
N ARG A 205 0.42 -21.62 3.41
CA ARG A 205 1.17 -22.87 3.58
C ARG A 205 0.34 -24.02 4.13
N GLU A 206 -0.48 -23.77 5.16
CA GLU A 206 -1.26 -24.82 5.83
C GLU A 206 -2.51 -25.23 5.03
N GLN A 207 -3.14 -24.29 4.31
CA GLN A 207 -4.34 -24.55 3.52
C GLN A 207 -4.03 -25.05 2.10
N CYS A 208 -3.02 -24.48 1.43
CA CYS A 208 -2.71 -24.77 0.03
C CYS A 208 -1.37 -25.49 -0.21
N ARG A 209 -0.51 -25.63 0.82
CA ARG A 209 0.90 -26.00 0.65
C ARG A 209 1.58 -25.14 -0.42
N ILE A 210 1.35 -23.82 -0.33
CA ILE A 210 2.02 -22.77 -1.10
C ILE A 210 3.05 -22.07 -0.20
N TYR A 211 4.21 -21.71 -0.75
CA TYR A 211 5.36 -21.15 -0.02
C TYR A 211 5.95 -19.97 -0.80
N ILE A 212 6.46 -18.97 -0.08
CA ILE A 212 7.23 -17.86 -0.64
C ILE A 212 8.44 -18.38 -1.44
N ASP A 213 8.66 -17.85 -2.65
CA ASP A 213 9.86 -18.09 -3.48
C ASP A 213 10.72 -16.83 -3.43
N TYR A 214 12.00 -16.93 -3.04
CA TYR A 214 12.91 -15.80 -2.98
C TYR A 214 13.84 -15.83 -4.20
N ASN A 215 13.77 -14.79 -5.04
CA ASN A 215 14.64 -14.65 -6.19
C ASN A 215 15.95 -13.92 -5.78
N ARG A 216 16.46 -13.03 -6.63
CA ARG A 216 17.65 -12.19 -6.40
C ARG A 216 17.49 -11.21 -5.23
N ARG A 217 18.61 -10.67 -4.78
CA ARG A 217 18.66 -9.47 -3.92
C ARG A 217 18.75 -8.23 -4.82
N GLU A 218 18.04 -7.18 -4.45
CA GLU A 218 17.78 -5.99 -5.27
C GLU A 218 18.03 -4.70 -4.47
N GLN A 219 18.24 -3.56 -5.16
CA GLN A 219 18.59 -2.29 -4.53
C GLN A 219 17.67 -1.11 -4.89
N THR A 220 16.89 -1.18 -5.98
CA THR A 220 16.07 -0.06 -6.49
C THR A 220 15.06 0.47 -5.46
N GLY A 221 14.41 -0.42 -4.72
CA GLY A 221 13.51 -0.08 -3.60
C GLY A 221 14.19 -0.08 -2.22
N GLY A 222 15.51 0.12 -2.17
CA GLY A 222 16.36 -0.21 -1.03
C GLY A 222 16.88 -1.66 -1.07
N ASN A 223 17.81 -2.01 -0.18
CA ASN A 223 18.37 -3.36 -0.08
C ASN A 223 17.27 -4.34 0.39
N HIS A 224 16.83 -5.26 -0.47
CA HIS A 224 15.81 -6.26 -0.12
C HIS A 224 15.94 -7.54 -0.97
N TRP A 225 15.25 -8.60 -0.57
CA TRP A 225 15.06 -9.79 -1.42
C TRP A 225 13.81 -9.66 -2.28
N VAL A 226 13.94 -9.89 -3.58
CA VAL A 226 12.79 -10.05 -4.48
C VAL A 226 12.08 -11.35 -4.12
N TRP A 227 10.74 -11.32 -3.98
CA TRP A 227 9.97 -12.51 -3.62
C TRP A 227 8.57 -12.54 -4.26
N TYR A 228 8.06 -13.76 -4.43
CA TYR A 228 6.75 -14.01 -5.05
C TYR A 228 5.96 -15.05 -4.26
N LEU A 229 4.63 -14.88 -4.23
CA LEU A 229 3.67 -15.81 -3.63
C LEU A 229 2.38 -15.84 -4.48
N SER A 230 2.10 -16.99 -5.07
CA SER A 230 1.02 -17.22 -6.04
C SER A 230 0.64 -18.71 -6.10
N THR A 231 -0.28 -19.09 -7.00
CA THR A 231 -0.54 -20.49 -7.37
C THR A 231 0.58 -21.17 -8.17
N ASP A 232 1.50 -20.39 -8.75
CA ASP A 232 2.58 -20.84 -9.66
C ASP A 232 3.87 -21.21 -8.89
N ASN A 233 3.94 -20.79 -7.62
CA ASN A 233 4.84 -21.34 -6.62
C ASN A 233 4.60 -22.86 -6.45
N ILE A 234 5.42 -23.54 -5.63
CA ILE A 234 5.12 -24.93 -5.24
C ILE A 234 3.75 -24.96 -4.56
N ASN A 235 2.76 -25.60 -5.20
CA ASN A 235 1.35 -25.59 -4.82
C ASN A 235 0.88 -27.02 -4.51
N GLY A 236 1.21 -27.49 -3.31
CA GLY A 236 1.12 -28.91 -2.95
C GLY A 236 -0.30 -29.49 -2.85
N GLU A 237 -1.32 -28.65 -2.61
CA GLU A 237 -2.74 -29.06 -2.58
C GLU A 237 -3.47 -28.80 -3.91
N LYS A 238 -2.82 -28.18 -4.90
CA LYS A 238 -3.44 -27.68 -6.14
C LYS A 238 -4.59 -26.69 -5.89
N CYS A 239 -4.38 -25.73 -4.99
CA CYS A 239 -5.30 -24.61 -4.83
C CYS A 239 -5.42 -23.82 -6.13
N ASN A 240 -6.65 -23.41 -6.46
CA ASN A 240 -6.92 -22.39 -7.48
C ASN A 240 -6.74 -20.98 -6.89
N ASN A 241 -6.89 -19.96 -7.74
CA ASN A 241 -6.76 -18.56 -7.36
C ASN A 241 -7.63 -18.18 -6.16
N THR A 242 -8.94 -18.42 -6.24
CA THR A 242 -9.91 -18.15 -5.17
C THR A 242 -9.50 -18.76 -3.82
N ALA A 243 -8.96 -19.99 -3.80
CA ALA A 243 -8.52 -20.64 -2.56
C ALA A 243 -7.23 -20.01 -2.00
N PHE A 244 -6.25 -19.72 -2.86
CA PHE A 244 -5.03 -19.00 -2.49
C PHE A 244 -5.36 -17.61 -1.93
N TYR A 245 -6.11 -16.82 -2.71
CA TYR A 245 -6.50 -15.46 -2.36
C TYR A 245 -7.32 -15.42 -1.08
N LYS A 246 -8.29 -16.33 -0.89
CA LYS A 246 -9.08 -16.40 0.35
C LYS A 246 -8.23 -16.68 1.59
N ALA A 247 -7.20 -17.52 1.46
CA ALA A 247 -6.23 -17.75 2.54
C ALA A 247 -5.43 -16.46 2.84
N ALA A 248 -4.96 -15.75 1.80
CA ALA A 248 -4.17 -14.53 1.94
C ALA A 248 -4.98 -13.30 2.41
N LYS A 249 -6.15 -13.01 1.81
CA LYS A 249 -7.06 -11.88 2.12
C LYS A 249 -7.35 -11.78 3.62
N SER A 250 -7.53 -12.94 4.26
CA SER A 250 -7.83 -13.04 5.69
C SER A 250 -6.73 -12.51 6.64
N SER A 251 -5.58 -12.10 6.11
CA SER A 251 -4.39 -11.65 6.87
C SER A 251 -3.96 -10.21 6.54
N TYR A 252 -4.77 -9.45 5.79
CA TYR A 252 -4.66 -7.99 5.75
C TYR A 252 -5.29 -7.37 7.01
N ILE A 253 -4.75 -6.24 7.47
CA ILE A 253 -5.23 -5.54 8.67
C ILE A 253 -6.32 -4.52 8.35
N ASP A 254 -6.19 -3.86 7.19
CA ASP A 254 -6.92 -2.65 6.79
C ASP A 254 -7.46 -2.77 5.35
N TYR A 255 -8.19 -3.85 5.08
CA TYR A 255 -8.77 -4.12 3.75
C TYR A 255 -10.04 -3.28 3.42
N GLU A 256 -10.47 -2.38 4.30
CA GLU A 256 -11.79 -1.72 4.24
C GLU A 256 -12.00 -0.92 2.93
N GLN A 257 -10.98 -0.18 2.46
CA GLN A 257 -11.06 0.59 1.21
C GLN A 257 -11.25 -0.31 -0.02
N MET A 258 -10.61 -1.48 -0.04
CA MET A 258 -10.74 -2.44 -1.15
C MET A 258 -12.09 -3.16 -1.14
N ASP A 259 -12.67 -3.43 0.04
CA ASP A 259 -14.05 -3.94 0.15
C ASP A 259 -15.11 -2.87 -0.23
N GLU A 260 -14.83 -1.58 -0.01
CA GLU A 260 -15.66 -0.48 -0.52
C GLU A 260 -15.55 -0.35 -2.05
N LEU A 261 -14.34 -0.28 -2.59
CA LEU A 261 -14.07 -0.14 -4.03
C LEU A 261 -14.59 -1.33 -4.86
N PHE A 262 -14.33 -2.57 -4.43
CA PHE A 262 -14.62 -3.79 -5.21
C PHE A 262 -15.55 -4.80 -4.53
N GLY A 263 -15.59 -4.82 -3.19
CA GLY A 263 -16.27 -5.88 -2.43
C GLY A 263 -15.70 -7.28 -2.76
N ASP A 264 -16.59 -8.24 -2.98
CA ASP A 264 -16.23 -9.63 -3.29
C ASP A 264 -15.77 -9.85 -4.76
N TYR A 265 -15.62 -8.80 -5.57
CA TYR A 265 -15.28 -8.91 -7.00
C TYR A 265 -13.78 -8.78 -7.31
N TYR A 266 -12.92 -8.50 -6.32
CA TYR A 266 -11.47 -8.48 -6.50
C TYR A 266 -10.82 -9.76 -5.94
N GLU A 267 -10.07 -10.49 -6.76
CA GLU A 267 -9.15 -11.55 -6.30
C GLU A 267 -7.70 -11.23 -6.65
N GLY A 268 -6.83 -11.10 -5.64
CA GLY A 268 -5.37 -10.99 -5.83
C GLY A 268 -4.75 -12.33 -6.22
N TYR A 269 -4.09 -12.40 -7.38
CA TYR A 269 -3.50 -13.64 -7.91
C TYR A 269 -2.00 -13.80 -7.61
N VAL A 270 -1.30 -12.69 -7.36
CA VAL A 270 0.07 -12.70 -6.88
C VAL A 270 0.27 -11.64 -5.80
N ILE A 271 0.98 -12.02 -4.74
CA ILE A 271 1.55 -11.10 -3.74
C ILE A 271 3.06 -11.17 -3.93
N LYS A 272 3.71 -10.05 -4.22
CA LYS A 272 5.12 -10.01 -4.59
C LYS A 272 5.84 -8.78 -4.04
N ARG A 273 7.17 -8.84 -4.04
CA ARG A 273 8.05 -7.68 -3.85
C ARG A 273 9.11 -7.68 -4.93
N GLU A 274 9.15 -6.60 -5.69
CA GLU A 274 10.09 -6.37 -6.79
C GLU A 274 10.76 -4.98 -6.61
N GLY A 275 11.20 -4.33 -7.69
CA GLY A 275 12.04 -3.13 -7.64
C GLY A 275 11.44 -1.86 -7.02
N SER A 276 10.17 -1.85 -6.62
CA SER A 276 9.45 -0.71 -6.02
C SER A 276 9.70 -0.58 -4.51
N GLU A 277 9.22 0.51 -3.89
CA GLU A 277 9.38 0.79 -2.44
C GLU A 277 8.48 -0.07 -1.53
N ASN A 278 7.37 -0.57 -2.06
CA ASN A 278 6.39 -1.43 -1.41
C ASN A 278 6.30 -2.79 -2.12
N GLY A 279 5.66 -3.77 -1.49
CA GLY A 279 5.17 -4.94 -2.22
C GLY A 279 3.97 -4.59 -3.09
N HIS A 280 3.59 -5.52 -3.96
CA HIS A 280 2.41 -5.43 -4.82
C HIS A 280 1.48 -6.59 -4.49
N MET A 281 0.17 -6.35 -4.51
CA MET A 281 -0.81 -7.40 -4.81
C MET A 281 -1.48 -7.05 -6.14
N ASP A 282 -1.24 -7.87 -7.15
CA ASP A 282 -1.89 -7.75 -8.44
C ASP A 282 -3.12 -8.69 -8.44
N GLY A 283 -4.26 -8.20 -8.91
CA GLY A 283 -5.54 -8.92 -8.89
C GLY A 283 -6.31 -8.90 -10.19
N ILE A 284 -7.43 -9.62 -10.20
CA ILE A 284 -8.37 -9.77 -11.32
C ILE A 284 -9.80 -9.49 -10.88
N LEU A 285 -10.68 -9.19 -11.85
CA LEU A 285 -12.08 -8.88 -11.61
C LEU A 285 -12.95 -10.14 -11.76
N VAL A 286 -13.39 -10.73 -10.65
CA VAL A 286 -14.17 -11.99 -10.67
C VAL A 286 -15.67 -11.77 -10.64
N ASN A 287 -16.41 -12.66 -11.31
CA ASN A 287 -17.88 -12.67 -11.37
C ASN A 287 -18.51 -11.37 -11.91
N GLN A 288 -17.75 -10.57 -12.66
CA GLN A 288 -18.16 -9.35 -13.36
C GLN A 288 -17.48 -9.33 -14.74
N LYS A 289 -17.78 -8.32 -15.57
CA LYS A 289 -17.21 -8.18 -16.92
C LYS A 289 -16.81 -6.75 -17.28
N TYR A 290 -17.35 -5.77 -16.58
CA TYR A 290 -17.22 -4.35 -16.86
C TYR A 290 -16.88 -3.61 -15.58
N LEU A 291 -15.92 -2.69 -15.65
CA LEU A 291 -15.52 -1.82 -14.56
C LEU A 291 -15.61 -0.37 -15.01
N ILE A 292 -16.18 0.46 -14.14
CA ILE A 292 -16.05 1.92 -14.21
C ILE A 292 -15.15 2.34 -13.06
N GLU A 293 -14.05 3.01 -13.36
CA GLU A 293 -13.19 3.67 -12.36
C GLU A 293 -13.58 5.15 -12.27
N ILE A 294 -13.83 5.65 -11.06
CA ILE A 294 -14.17 7.06 -10.81
C ILE A 294 -12.99 7.77 -10.13
N TYR A 295 -12.53 8.82 -10.79
CA TYR A 295 -11.55 9.80 -10.31
C TYR A 295 -12.26 11.09 -9.90
N GLN A 296 -11.59 11.95 -9.16
CA GLN A 296 -12.08 13.29 -8.82
C GLN A 296 -10.92 14.27 -8.82
N ASP A 297 -11.14 15.49 -9.32
CA ASP A 297 -10.13 16.54 -9.28
C ASP A 297 -9.70 16.82 -7.83
N GLY A 298 -8.39 16.73 -7.61
CA GLY A 298 -7.80 16.71 -6.26
C GLY A 298 -7.98 18.01 -5.49
N CYS A 299 -8.34 17.88 -4.23
CA CYS A 299 -8.44 18.95 -3.23
C CYS A 299 -7.59 18.58 -2.01
N SER A 300 -7.25 19.56 -1.14
CA SER A 300 -6.56 19.39 0.15
C SER A 300 -5.52 18.25 0.23
N GLU A 301 -5.95 17.04 0.62
CA GLU A 301 -5.12 15.86 0.83
C GLU A 301 -5.33 14.75 -0.22
N GLN A 302 -6.37 14.85 -1.06
CA GLN A 302 -6.76 13.82 -2.02
C GLN A 302 -6.00 13.96 -3.35
N ASN A 303 -5.28 12.91 -3.72
CA ASN A 303 -4.62 12.82 -5.01
C ASN A 303 -5.65 12.70 -6.15
N LYS A 304 -5.57 13.58 -7.16
CA LYS A 304 -6.43 13.54 -8.38
C LYS A 304 -6.33 12.21 -9.15
N ASP A 305 -5.19 11.55 -9.04
CA ASP A 305 -4.83 10.31 -9.75
C ASP A 305 -5.29 9.04 -8.98
N GLN A 306 -5.93 9.22 -7.81
CA GLN A 306 -6.53 8.17 -7.00
C GLN A 306 -7.93 7.79 -7.52
N VAL A 307 -8.24 6.49 -7.54
CA VAL A 307 -9.62 6.02 -7.72
C VAL A 307 -10.35 6.08 -6.39
N ILE A 308 -11.51 6.75 -6.38
CA ILE A 308 -12.34 6.96 -5.18
C ILE A 308 -13.63 6.15 -5.16
N CYS A 309 -14.02 5.56 -6.30
CA CYS A 309 -15.15 4.64 -6.41
C CYS A 309 -14.91 3.72 -7.62
N THR A 310 -15.42 2.47 -7.54
CA THR A 310 -15.63 1.66 -8.75
C THR A 310 -17.07 1.20 -8.86
N ILE A 311 -17.52 0.99 -10.09
CA ILE A 311 -18.79 0.34 -10.40
C ILE A 311 -18.48 -0.90 -11.24
N SER A 312 -18.63 -2.07 -10.65
CA SER A 312 -18.41 -3.37 -11.30
C SER A 312 -19.74 -3.98 -11.76
N SER A 313 -19.80 -4.49 -12.99
CA SER A 313 -21.05 -5.02 -13.58
C SER A 313 -20.83 -6.15 -14.59
N ASN A 314 -21.84 -7.00 -14.79
CA ASN A 314 -21.80 -8.15 -15.73
C ASN A 314 -22.24 -7.79 -17.17
N LYS A 315 -22.73 -6.58 -17.38
CA LYS A 315 -23.20 -6.05 -18.67
C LYS A 315 -22.89 -4.56 -18.77
N LYS A 316 -22.89 -4.00 -19.98
CA LYS A 316 -22.83 -2.55 -20.18
C LYS A 316 -24.09 -1.91 -19.57
N LEU A 317 -23.90 -0.92 -18.70
CA LEU A 317 -24.98 -0.21 -18.03
C LEU A 317 -25.65 0.79 -18.99
N SER A 318 -26.99 0.86 -18.97
CA SER A 318 -27.72 1.97 -19.58
C SER A 318 -27.46 3.29 -18.82
N TYR A 319 -27.90 4.43 -19.37
CA TYR A 319 -27.91 5.70 -18.64
C TYR A 319 -28.61 5.59 -17.26
N GLU A 320 -29.82 5.06 -17.18
CA GLU A 320 -30.56 4.88 -15.92
C GLU A 320 -29.84 3.95 -14.93
N GLU A 321 -29.21 2.88 -15.44
CA GLU A 321 -28.48 1.92 -14.61
C GLU A 321 -27.17 2.52 -14.09
N PHE A 322 -26.46 3.31 -14.90
CA PHE A 322 -25.28 4.06 -14.47
C PHE A 322 -25.62 5.05 -13.35
N GLN A 323 -26.70 5.83 -13.49
CA GLN A 323 -27.17 6.75 -12.42
C GLN A 323 -27.38 6.02 -11.09
N LYS A 324 -28.09 4.88 -11.15
CA LYS A 324 -28.41 4.08 -9.97
C LYS A 324 -27.15 3.53 -9.32
N GLU A 325 -26.32 2.83 -10.09
CA GLU A 325 -25.11 2.19 -9.54
C GLU A 325 -24.08 3.24 -9.05
N PHE A 326 -24.06 4.45 -9.62
CA PHE A 326 -23.27 5.57 -9.08
C PHE A 326 -23.77 6.02 -7.69
N VAL A 327 -25.08 6.15 -7.50
CA VAL A 327 -25.68 6.52 -6.19
C VAL A 327 -25.59 5.38 -5.16
N ASP A 328 -25.74 4.13 -5.59
CA ASP A 328 -25.71 2.96 -4.73
C ASP A 328 -24.28 2.62 -4.25
N ASN A 329 -23.24 2.86 -5.07
CA ASN A 329 -21.87 2.41 -4.80
C ASN A 329 -20.84 3.52 -4.46
N CYS A 330 -20.95 4.75 -4.96
CA CYS A 330 -19.92 5.79 -4.75
C CYS A 330 -20.12 6.59 -3.44
N LEU A 331 -20.00 5.90 -2.30
CA LEU A 331 -20.39 6.46 -0.99
C LEU A 331 -19.53 7.63 -0.51
N ASP A 332 -18.24 7.67 -0.85
CA ASP A 332 -17.37 8.82 -0.55
C ASP A 332 -17.87 10.10 -1.23
N VAL A 333 -18.46 9.99 -2.42
CA VAL A 333 -19.00 11.11 -3.21
C VAL A 333 -20.42 11.50 -2.76
N ILE A 334 -21.28 10.50 -2.52
CA ILE A 334 -22.72 10.69 -2.33
C ILE A 334 -23.04 11.09 -0.87
N VAL A 335 -23.72 12.23 -0.70
CA VAL A 335 -23.98 12.80 0.63
C VAL A 335 -25.15 12.10 1.35
N ASP A 336 -26.28 11.90 0.67
CA ASP A 336 -27.37 11.02 1.11
C ASP A 336 -27.92 10.21 -0.07
N GLN A 337 -27.80 8.88 -0.01
CA GLN A 337 -28.31 7.96 -1.04
C GLN A 337 -29.85 7.96 -1.16
N LYS A 338 -30.58 8.54 -0.20
CA LYS A 338 -32.04 8.68 -0.25
C LYS A 338 -32.49 9.93 -0.99
N GLU A 339 -31.58 10.89 -1.20
CA GLU A 339 -31.87 12.09 -1.95
C GLU A 339 -31.96 11.77 -3.45
N LYS A 340 -33.03 12.23 -4.09
CA LYS A 340 -33.17 12.09 -5.54
C LYS A 340 -32.47 13.24 -6.24
N ALA A 341 -31.41 12.94 -6.97
CA ALA A 341 -30.79 13.90 -7.86
C ALA A 341 -31.68 14.21 -9.08
N GLU A 342 -31.65 15.46 -9.52
CA GLU A 342 -32.05 15.87 -10.86
C GLU A 342 -30.89 15.55 -11.81
N TRP A 343 -31.04 14.54 -12.67
CA TRP A 343 -30.03 14.13 -13.64
C TRP A 343 -30.23 14.80 -15.00
N SER A 344 -29.12 15.05 -15.70
CA SER A 344 -29.14 15.47 -17.10
C SER A 344 -27.89 14.96 -17.84
N VAL A 345 -28.01 14.80 -19.16
CA VAL A 345 -26.96 14.29 -20.04
C VAL A 345 -26.83 15.14 -21.30
N ASN A 346 -25.61 15.29 -21.80
CA ASN A 346 -25.32 15.89 -23.09
C ASN A 346 -24.14 15.17 -23.76
N ALA A 347 -23.66 15.69 -24.90
CA ALA A 347 -22.61 15.06 -25.68
C ALA A 347 -21.22 14.99 -25.00
N SER A 348 -21.00 15.77 -23.93
CA SER A 348 -19.71 15.90 -23.24
C SER A 348 -19.72 15.31 -21.82
N ASN A 349 -20.79 15.53 -21.06
CA ASN A 349 -20.87 15.17 -19.64
C ASN A 349 -22.29 14.78 -19.15
N ILE A 350 -22.33 14.20 -17.95
CA ILE A 350 -23.54 13.91 -17.19
C ILE A 350 -23.52 14.73 -15.90
N THR A 351 -24.60 15.42 -15.58
CA THR A 351 -24.74 16.21 -14.34
C THR A 351 -25.79 15.57 -13.42
N ALA A 352 -25.45 15.42 -12.13
CA ALA A 352 -26.36 15.04 -11.06
C ALA A 352 -26.49 16.20 -10.06
N LYS A 353 -27.70 16.75 -9.89
CA LYS A 353 -27.95 17.89 -9.01
C LYS A 353 -28.80 17.49 -7.80
N PHE A 354 -28.25 17.70 -6.61
CA PHE A 354 -28.88 17.50 -5.30
C PHE A 354 -29.28 18.86 -4.71
N SER A 355 -29.93 18.89 -3.54
CA SER A 355 -30.39 20.13 -2.90
C SER A 355 -29.26 20.97 -2.28
N GLN A 356 -28.11 20.37 -1.99
CA GLN A 356 -26.97 21.02 -1.34
C GLN A 356 -25.66 20.96 -2.16
N TYR A 357 -25.65 20.25 -3.29
CA TYR A 357 -24.46 20.11 -4.15
C TYR A 357 -24.86 19.63 -5.55
N SER A 358 -23.93 19.73 -6.50
CA SER A 358 -24.05 19.08 -7.81
C SER A 358 -22.74 18.42 -8.22
N ILE A 359 -22.83 17.30 -8.93
CA ILE A 359 -21.71 16.56 -9.50
C ILE A 359 -21.80 16.71 -11.02
N ASN A 360 -20.71 17.13 -11.65
CA ASN A 360 -20.47 16.99 -13.08
C ASN A 360 -19.57 15.76 -13.30
N ILE A 361 -19.91 14.89 -14.26
CA ILE A 361 -19.21 13.63 -14.55
C ILE A 361 -18.73 13.66 -16.00
N GLU A 362 -17.43 13.52 -16.22
CA GLU A 362 -16.78 13.72 -17.53
C GLU A 362 -15.89 12.55 -17.94
N ASN A 363 -15.62 12.42 -19.25
CA ASN A 363 -14.87 11.31 -19.82
C ASN A 363 -13.35 11.39 -19.51
N TYR A 364 -12.77 10.33 -18.95
CA TYR A 364 -11.34 10.29 -18.58
C TYR A 364 -10.59 9.12 -19.26
N ASN A 365 -10.03 9.37 -20.44
CA ASN A 365 -9.10 8.49 -21.20
C ASN A 365 -9.55 7.07 -21.61
N ARG A 366 -10.59 6.45 -21.06
CA ARG A 366 -11.16 5.15 -21.53
C ARG A 366 -12.68 5.06 -21.44
N GLY A 367 -13.26 4.38 -22.42
CA GLY A 367 -14.71 4.26 -22.57
C GLY A 367 -15.36 5.60 -22.92
N SER A 368 -16.68 5.68 -22.74
CA SER A 368 -17.39 6.96 -22.73
C SER A 368 -18.70 6.87 -21.96
N LEU A 369 -19.13 8.00 -21.39
CA LEU A 369 -20.48 8.21 -20.89
C LEU A 369 -21.51 8.05 -22.04
N PRO A 370 -22.77 7.69 -21.73
CA PRO A 370 -23.90 7.89 -22.62
C PRO A 370 -24.01 9.37 -23.04
N LYS A 371 -24.30 9.65 -24.30
CA LYS A 371 -24.52 11.02 -24.82
C LYS A 371 -25.99 11.44 -24.80
N CYS A 372 -26.88 10.48 -24.57
CA CYS A 372 -28.32 10.68 -24.41
C CYS A 372 -28.93 9.56 -23.55
N GLU A 373 -30.19 9.72 -23.15
CA GLU A 373 -30.85 8.84 -22.17
C GLU A 373 -31.08 7.41 -22.66
N THR A 374 -31.07 7.20 -23.98
CA THR A 374 -31.22 5.89 -24.63
C THR A 374 -29.90 5.16 -24.87
N GLU A 375 -28.76 5.80 -24.59
CA GLU A 375 -27.44 5.19 -24.75
C GLU A 375 -27.00 4.39 -23.50
N SER A 376 -25.94 3.62 -23.67
CA SER A 376 -25.26 2.85 -22.61
C SER A 376 -23.82 3.32 -22.48
N VAL A 377 -23.22 3.08 -21.31
CA VAL A 377 -21.79 3.32 -21.10
C VAL A 377 -20.99 2.53 -22.13
N SER A 378 -20.08 3.21 -22.82
CA SER A 378 -19.08 2.58 -23.69
C SER A 378 -17.84 2.23 -22.87
N TYR A 379 -17.23 1.09 -23.16
CA TYR A 379 -16.08 0.54 -22.44
C TYR A 379 -14.97 0.19 -23.44
N LYS A 380 -13.72 0.47 -23.07
CA LYS A 380 -12.55 -0.04 -23.79
C LYS A 380 -12.34 -1.50 -23.37
N GLU A 381 -12.67 -2.41 -24.28
CA GLU A 381 -12.35 -3.84 -24.18
C GLU A 381 -10.97 -4.09 -24.83
N PHE A 382 -10.21 -5.06 -24.33
CA PHE A 382 -8.87 -5.40 -24.83
C PHE A 382 -8.91 -6.64 -25.73
N LYS A 383 -7.82 -6.92 -26.46
CA LYS A 383 -7.75 -8.04 -27.41
C LYS A 383 -7.72 -9.43 -26.75
N ALA A 384 -7.40 -9.51 -25.45
CA ALA A 384 -7.52 -10.74 -24.68
C ALA A 384 -9.00 -11.13 -24.50
N ALA A 385 -9.37 -12.35 -24.91
CA ALA A 385 -10.76 -12.79 -25.05
C ALA A 385 -11.59 -12.82 -23.75
N GLU A 386 -10.94 -12.71 -22.59
CA GLU A 386 -11.55 -12.73 -21.26
C GLU A 386 -11.29 -11.43 -20.47
N SER A 387 -10.94 -10.34 -21.17
CA SER A 387 -10.67 -9.02 -20.59
C SER A 387 -11.91 -8.36 -19.95
N SER A 388 -11.69 -7.59 -18.87
CA SER A 388 -12.68 -6.70 -18.28
C SER A 388 -12.80 -5.43 -19.15
N GLY A 389 -14.01 -5.07 -19.60
CA GLY A 389 -14.23 -3.83 -20.33
C GLY A 389 -14.16 -2.63 -19.40
N ILE A 390 -13.29 -1.65 -19.68
CA ILE A 390 -12.99 -0.53 -18.77
C ILE A 390 -13.54 0.80 -19.29
N ALA A 391 -14.30 1.48 -18.45
CA ALA A 391 -14.63 2.90 -18.59
C ALA A 391 -14.07 3.70 -17.42
N ARG A 392 -13.79 4.98 -17.63
CA ARG A 392 -13.12 5.84 -16.67
C ARG A 392 -13.68 7.25 -16.73
N PHE A 393 -14.09 7.78 -15.58
CA PHE A 393 -14.69 9.11 -15.49
C PHE A 393 -14.06 9.94 -14.38
N THR A 394 -13.92 11.24 -14.61
CA THR A 394 -13.57 12.21 -13.57
C THR A 394 -14.85 12.91 -13.13
N ILE A 395 -15.00 13.12 -11.82
CA ILE A 395 -16.07 13.94 -11.26
C ILE A 395 -15.57 15.29 -10.77
N ASN A 396 -16.44 16.29 -10.89
CA ASN A 396 -16.25 17.64 -10.39
C ASN A 396 -17.45 18.02 -9.52
N MET A 397 -17.21 18.30 -8.24
CA MET A 397 -18.25 18.59 -7.25
C MET A 397 -18.35 20.10 -6.99
N SER A 398 -19.56 20.64 -7.01
CA SER A 398 -19.84 22.03 -6.65
C SER A 398 -20.82 22.07 -5.46
N CYS A 399 -20.43 22.77 -4.40
CA CYS A 399 -21.20 22.88 -3.16
C CYS A 399 -22.16 24.07 -3.19
N GLY A 400 -23.34 23.92 -2.57
CA GLY A 400 -24.37 24.96 -2.48
C GLY A 400 -24.15 25.94 -1.31
N GLU A 401 -25.04 26.94 -1.20
CA GLU A 401 -25.03 27.87 -0.06
C GLU A 401 -25.08 27.11 1.28
N GLY A 402 -24.28 27.56 2.26
CA GLY A 402 -24.13 26.89 3.55
C GLY A 402 -23.19 25.68 3.57
N THR A 403 -22.49 25.36 2.47
CA THR A 403 -21.54 24.22 2.40
C THR A 403 -20.22 24.60 1.71
N PHE A 404 -19.16 23.81 1.96
CA PHE A 404 -17.81 23.95 1.38
C PHE A 404 -17.23 22.56 1.01
N ILE A 405 -16.19 22.52 0.17
CA ILE A 405 -15.48 21.27 -0.16
C ILE A 405 -14.54 20.92 1.00
N GLY A 406 -14.80 19.82 1.71
CA GLY A 406 -13.93 19.29 2.76
C GLY A 406 -12.80 18.40 2.22
N ASP A 407 -11.98 17.84 3.12
CA ASP A 407 -10.68 17.23 2.77
C ASP A 407 -10.77 15.95 1.93
N LYS A 408 -11.91 15.24 1.99
CA LYS A 408 -12.30 14.13 1.09
C LYS A 408 -13.03 14.61 -0.20
N CYS A 409 -12.79 15.84 -0.61
CA CYS A 409 -13.41 16.53 -1.75
C CYS A 409 -14.95 16.47 -1.81
N ARG A 410 -15.57 16.36 -0.63
CA ARG A 410 -17.01 16.18 -0.42
C ARG A 410 -17.61 17.41 0.26
N CYS A 411 -18.80 17.82 -0.19
CA CYS A 411 -19.49 18.97 0.41
C CYS A 411 -19.83 18.73 1.88
N SER A 412 -19.34 19.63 2.73
CA SER A 412 -19.46 19.63 4.18
C SER A 412 -20.17 20.90 4.65
N ALA A 413 -20.92 20.83 5.75
CA ALA A 413 -21.68 21.98 6.26
C ALA A 413 -20.75 23.05 6.86
N CYS A 414 -21.04 24.32 6.56
CA CYS A 414 -20.33 25.46 7.15
C CYS A 414 -20.55 25.59 8.67
N PRO A 415 -19.72 26.41 9.37
CA PRO A 415 -19.93 26.76 10.77
C PRO A 415 -21.36 27.21 11.11
N VAL A 416 -21.77 27.03 12.36
CA VAL A 416 -23.13 27.37 12.80
C VAL A 416 -23.42 28.86 12.57
N ASN A 417 -24.61 29.17 12.07
CA ASN A 417 -25.06 30.51 11.63
C ASN A 417 -24.31 31.10 10.41
N CYS A 418 -23.45 30.33 9.74
CA CYS A 418 -22.79 30.74 8.51
C CYS A 418 -23.65 30.51 7.25
N ALA A 419 -23.54 31.40 6.26
CA ALA A 419 -24.20 31.30 4.94
C ALA A 419 -23.22 30.94 3.82
N SER A 420 -21.94 31.31 3.93
CA SER A 420 -20.85 30.77 3.11
C SER A 420 -19.53 30.78 3.90
N CYS A 421 -18.75 29.73 3.72
CA CYS A 421 -17.44 29.53 4.35
C CYS A 421 -16.44 29.06 3.28
N LEU A 422 -15.15 29.07 3.61
CA LEU A 422 -14.10 28.44 2.80
C LEU A 422 -13.62 27.11 3.43
N ASP A 423 -13.76 26.99 4.74
CA ASP A 423 -13.37 25.83 5.55
C ASP A 423 -14.35 25.60 6.72
N GLY A 424 -14.15 24.52 7.46
CA GLY A 424 -15.03 24.10 8.57
C GLY A 424 -15.00 24.98 9.83
N ASN A 425 -14.16 26.02 9.87
CA ASN A 425 -13.98 26.94 11.00
C ASN A 425 -14.33 28.39 10.61
N THR A 426 -13.89 28.85 9.43
CA THR A 426 -13.96 30.27 9.03
C THR A 426 -15.18 30.61 8.18
N CYS A 427 -16.04 31.52 8.67
CA CYS A 427 -17.19 31.99 7.91
C CYS A 427 -16.89 33.28 7.11
N SER A 428 -17.09 33.25 5.79
CA SER A 428 -16.94 34.42 4.91
C SER A 428 -18.19 35.30 4.84
N LYS A 429 -19.37 34.77 5.20
CA LYS A 429 -20.65 35.50 5.20
C LYS A 429 -21.64 34.86 6.17
N CYS A 430 -22.07 35.59 7.20
CA CYS A 430 -23.06 35.09 8.16
C CYS A 430 -24.51 35.12 7.64
N ASN A 431 -25.37 34.30 8.24
CA ASN A 431 -26.82 34.34 8.02
C ASN A 431 -27.45 35.63 8.55
N LYS A 432 -28.63 35.98 8.03
CA LYS A 432 -29.38 37.18 8.43
C LYS A 432 -29.64 37.18 9.94
N GLY A 433 -29.21 38.25 10.62
CA GLY A 433 -29.29 38.39 12.08
C GLY A 433 -27.97 38.14 12.82
N PHE A 434 -26.90 37.78 12.09
CA PHE A 434 -25.57 37.52 12.64
C PHE A 434 -24.50 38.37 11.92
N ILE A 435 -23.35 38.57 12.58
CA ILE A 435 -22.14 39.22 12.06
C ILE A 435 -20.90 38.38 12.38
N THR A 436 -19.88 38.48 11.54
CA THR A 436 -18.60 37.79 11.76
C THR A 436 -17.79 38.51 12.85
N ASN A 437 -17.27 37.77 13.83
CA ASN A 437 -16.36 38.28 14.86
C ASN A 437 -14.89 38.21 14.40
N GLU A 438 -13.95 38.69 15.22
CA GLU A 438 -12.51 38.70 14.90
C GLU A 438 -11.91 37.28 14.74
N GLU A 439 -12.57 36.26 15.29
CA GLU A 439 -12.20 34.85 15.17
C GLU A 439 -12.82 34.16 13.92
N GLY A 440 -13.53 34.90 13.06
CA GLY A 440 -14.14 34.37 11.84
C GLY A 440 -15.49 33.66 12.04
N THR A 441 -16.09 33.75 13.22
CA THR A 441 -17.34 33.03 13.58
C THR A 441 -18.56 33.96 13.65
N CYS A 442 -19.77 33.41 13.54
CA CYS A 442 -21.01 34.19 13.40
C CYS A 442 -21.77 34.42 14.72
N GLU A 443 -21.65 35.62 15.27
CA GLU A 443 -22.33 36.05 16.49
C GLU A 443 -23.65 36.80 16.22
N PRO A 444 -24.68 36.72 17.09
CA PRO A 444 -25.93 37.43 16.89
C PRO A 444 -25.75 38.96 16.93
N ILE A 445 -26.48 39.69 16.09
CA ILE A 445 -26.53 41.16 16.13
C ILE A 445 -27.24 41.61 17.41
N THR A 446 -26.46 41.80 18.48
CA THR A 446 -26.92 42.38 19.73
C THR A 446 -27.30 43.83 19.51
N THR A 447 -28.60 44.09 19.38
CA THR A 447 -29.12 45.45 19.21
C THR A 447 -28.97 46.20 20.52
N ILE A 448 -27.82 46.87 20.69
CA ILE A 448 -27.60 47.79 21.82
C ILE A 448 -28.63 48.92 21.68
N LYS A 449 -29.74 48.80 22.43
CA LYS A 449 -30.60 49.95 22.71
C LYS A 449 -29.70 51.05 23.27
N PRO A 450 -29.72 52.28 22.73
CA PRO A 450 -28.92 53.36 23.29
C PRO A 450 -29.34 53.56 24.74
N ILE A 451 -28.42 53.24 25.66
CA ILE A 451 -28.59 53.54 27.08
C ILE A 451 -28.50 55.07 27.18
N THR A 452 -29.61 55.71 27.53
CA THR A 452 -29.64 57.15 27.75
C THR A 452 -28.80 57.48 28.98
N THR A 453 -27.54 57.86 28.76
CA THR A 453 -26.59 58.18 29.84
C THR A 453 -27.03 59.45 30.56
N ASN A 454 -27.78 59.29 31.66
CA ASN A 454 -28.12 60.39 32.55
C ASN A 454 -26.86 60.91 33.25
N THR A 455 -26.35 62.04 32.79
CA THR A 455 -25.26 62.78 33.44
C THR A 455 -25.58 63.04 34.90
N THR A 456 -24.79 62.49 35.82
CA THR A 456 -24.82 62.84 37.24
C THR A 456 -23.43 63.26 37.67
N THR A 457 -23.20 64.57 37.72
CA THR A 457 -21.91 65.16 38.09
C THR A 457 -21.64 64.93 39.58
N THR A 458 -20.49 64.37 39.91
CA THR A 458 -19.90 64.43 41.26
C THR A 458 -18.46 64.94 41.12
N ILE A 459 -18.02 65.77 42.05
CA ILE A 459 -16.78 66.56 41.98
C ILE A 459 -15.86 66.17 43.15
N GLU A 460 -14.56 66.46 43.01
CA GLU A 460 -13.46 66.28 43.98
C GLU A 460 -13.00 64.82 44.23
N GLU A 461 -11.72 64.56 44.55
CA GLU A 461 -10.64 65.50 44.94
C GLU A 461 -9.29 65.19 44.25
N THR A 462 -8.36 66.15 44.23
CA THR A 462 -7.13 66.17 43.40
C THR A 462 -5.88 65.66 44.14
N ILE A 463 -5.13 64.72 43.56
CA ILE A 463 -3.74 64.39 43.97
C ILE A 463 -2.86 64.06 42.73
N GLU A 464 -1.86 64.92 42.46
CA GLU A 464 -0.61 64.61 41.73
C GLU A 464 0.45 64.09 42.73
N PRO A 465 1.57 63.43 42.35
CA PRO A 465 2.25 63.39 41.04
C PRO A 465 2.47 61.92 40.54
N THR A 466 3.32 61.52 39.57
CA THR A 466 4.51 62.15 38.95
C THR A 466 4.76 61.61 37.54
N VAL A 467 5.45 62.37 36.68
CA VAL A 467 6.01 61.90 35.41
C VAL A 467 7.41 61.32 35.63
N ILE A 468 7.70 60.17 35.02
CA ILE A 468 9.07 59.69 34.76
C ILE A 468 9.19 59.45 33.26
N ILE A 469 10.24 60.01 32.66
CA ILE A 469 10.69 59.74 31.29
C ILE A 469 11.96 58.90 31.41
N GLU A 470 12.06 57.81 30.68
CA GLU A 470 13.34 57.17 30.40
C GLU A 470 13.63 57.29 28.90
N GLU A 471 14.72 58.00 28.59
CA GLU A 471 15.24 58.25 27.25
C GLU A 471 16.46 57.34 27.03
N ALA A 472 16.69 56.88 25.80
CA ALA A 472 17.73 55.89 25.53
C ALA A 472 19.13 56.52 25.41
N VAL A 473 20.15 55.87 25.98
CA VAL A 473 21.56 56.10 25.63
C VAL A 473 22.30 54.76 25.47
N THR A 474 23.17 54.71 24.48
CA THR A 474 24.06 53.60 24.09
C THR A 474 25.21 53.35 25.06
N ASP A 475 25.88 52.20 24.95
CA ASP A 475 27.36 52.21 24.94
C ASP A 475 27.95 51.09 24.06
N ILE A 476 29.25 51.21 23.75
CA ILE A 476 29.91 50.65 22.54
C ILE A 476 31.03 49.65 22.89
N LYS A 477 31.26 48.62 22.04
CA LYS A 477 32.63 48.20 21.66
C LYS A 477 32.77 47.30 20.44
N ASP A 478 33.91 47.47 19.77
CA ASP A 478 34.17 47.14 18.38
C ASP A 478 35.11 45.94 18.17
N LYS A 479 35.06 45.37 16.95
CA LYS A 479 36.19 45.22 16.00
C LYS A 479 35.62 44.84 14.62
N GLU A 480 35.89 45.60 13.54
CA GLU A 480 37.06 45.49 12.63
C GLU A 480 37.20 44.08 12.01
N THR A 481 37.29 43.87 10.68
CA THR A 481 37.59 44.74 9.50
C THR A 481 36.60 44.51 8.33
N THR A 482 36.18 45.50 7.51
CA THR A 482 36.82 46.07 6.28
C THR A 482 37.28 45.04 5.22
N GLU A 483 37.14 45.22 3.90
CA GLU A 483 36.89 46.38 2.97
C GLU A 483 35.76 46.04 1.94
N GLU A 484 34.87 46.97 1.53
CA GLU A 484 34.89 47.86 0.32
C GLU A 484 34.88 47.13 -1.05
N GLU A 485 33.93 47.34 -1.99
CA GLU A 485 33.60 48.52 -2.86
C GLU A 485 34.65 48.78 -3.99
N SER A 486 34.33 49.23 -5.22
CA SER A 486 33.08 49.79 -5.83
C SER A 486 32.98 49.68 -7.38
N SER A 487 31.76 49.85 -7.91
CA SER A 487 31.32 50.63 -9.12
C SER A 487 31.96 50.55 -10.54
N LEU A 488 31.10 50.55 -11.58
CA LEU A 488 31.03 51.41 -12.83
C LEU A 488 32.32 51.62 -13.69
N ASN A 489 32.36 51.75 -15.03
CA ASN A 489 31.39 51.70 -16.16
C ASN A 489 32.19 51.65 -17.51
N SER A 490 31.63 51.37 -18.70
CA SER A 490 30.30 50.79 -19.05
C SER A 490 30.36 49.65 -20.11
N ASP A 491 30.11 49.74 -21.43
CA ASP A 491 29.78 50.81 -22.40
C ASP A 491 28.85 50.27 -23.56
N GLU A 492 28.72 50.99 -24.68
CA GLU A 492 27.70 50.84 -25.75
C GLU A 492 28.11 50.01 -27.00
N GLU A 493 27.14 49.34 -27.67
CA GLU A 493 26.87 49.48 -29.12
C GLU A 493 25.46 48.92 -29.50
N GLU A 494 24.88 49.38 -30.61
CA GLU A 494 23.47 49.11 -31.02
C GLU A 494 23.35 48.01 -32.11
N GLU A 495 22.18 47.33 -32.22
CA GLU A 495 21.25 47.49 -33.38
C GLU A 495 20.02 46.53 -33.35
N LYS A 496 18.83 47.14 -33.45
CA LYS A 496 17.61 46.77 -34.24
C LYS A 496 16.75 45.50 -33.98
N GLU A 497 15.44 45.80 -33.92
CA GLU A 497 14.24 45.17 -34.54
C GLU A 497 14.45 43.91 -35.42
N GLU A 498 13.54 42.92 -35.49
CA GLU A 498 12.06 43.00 -35.58
C GLU A 498 11.31 41.95 -34.72
N ALA A 499 9.98 41.83 -34.88
CA ALA A 499 9.11 40.88 -34.17
C ALA A 499 8.07 40.23 -35.12
N GLU A 500 7.69 38.97 -34.90
CA GLU A 500 6.47 38.38 -35.49
C GLU A 500 5.94 37.14 -34.70
N GLU A 501 4.96 36.42 -35.27
CA GLU A 501 3.85 35.78 -34.54
C GLU A 501 3.67 34.24 -34.71
N VAL A 502 3.04 33.60 -33.71
CA VAL A 502 1.94 32.60 -33.82
C VAL A 502 2.16 31.22 -34.51
N THR A 503 2.49 30.22 -33.67
CA THR A 503 1.91 28.84 -33.66
C THR A 503 2.16 27.91 -34.89
N PRO A 504 1.37 26.83 -35.20
CA PRO A 504 1.89 25.47 -34.97
C PRO A 504 1.83 24.54 -36.20
N VAL A 505 2.41 23.35 -36.06
CA VAL A 505 2.28 22.19 -36.98
C VAL A 505 2.35 20.92 -36.12
N GLU A 506 1.73 19.78 -36.38
CA GLU A 506 0.49 19.28 -37.03
C GLU A 506 0.63 17.73 -36.96
N GLU A 507 -0.42 16.96 -37.26
CA GLU A 507 -0.37 15.49 -37.17
C GLU A 507 0.45 14.86 -38.32
N VAL A 508 1.01 13.66 -38.10
CA VAL A 508 1.50 12.76 -39.16
C VAL A 508 0.97 11.35 -38.91
N GLU A 509 0.41 10.74 -39.94
CA GLU A 509 -0.35 9.48 -39.90
C GLU A 509 0.53 8.23 -39.73
N GLU A 510 -0.09 7.12 -39.31
CA GLU A 510 0.51 5.79 -39.39
C GLU A 510 0.70 5.36 -40.85
N ILE A 511 1.86 4.77 -41.18
CA ILE A 511 2.05 4.02 -42.43
C ILE A 511 2.44 2.58 -42.05
N ASP A 512 1.55 1.65 -42.39
CA ASP A 512 1.79 0.22 -42.29
C ASP A 512 2.59 -0.27 -43.51
N SER A 513 3.61 -1.10 -43.27
CA SER A 513 4.43 -1.69 -44.34
C SER A 513 5.04 -3.01 -43.90
N ALA A 514 4.43 -4.11 -44.35
CA ALA A 514 5.09 -5.41 -44.39
C ALA A 514 6.10 -5.48 -45.54
N ASP A 515 7.23 -6.13 -45.32
CA ASP A 515 7.96 -6.83 -46.39
C ASP A 515 8.67 -8.07 -45.81
N GLU A 516 9.00 -9.01 -46.68
CA GLU A 516 9.41 -10.38 -46.33
C GLU A 516 10.93 -10.51 -46.15
N ASN A 517 11.36 -11.63 -45.53
CA ASN A 517 12.49 -12.52 -45.92
C ASN A 517 13.21 -13.13 -44.69
N ILE A 518 13.32 -14.46 -44.67
CA ILE A 518 14.59 -15.21 -44.60
C ILE A 518 14.29 -16.71 -44.81
N ASP A 519 15.24 -17.40 -45.44
CA ASP A 519 15.05 -18.69 -46.13
C ASP A 519 14.75 -19.93 -45.26
N GLU A 520 14.25 -20.93 -45.99
CA GLU A 520 14.15 -22.34 -45.61
C GLU A 520 15.46 -22.92 -45.03
N ASN A 521 15.34 -23.91 -44.16
CA ASN A 521 16.11 -25.13 -44.37
C ASN A 521 15.32 -26.37 -43.96
N VAL A 522 15.33 -27.38 -44.81
CA VAL A 522 14.52 -28.60 -44.67
C VAL A 522 15.33 -29.68 -43.98
N ASN A 523 14.70 -30.41 -43.07
CA ASN A 523 14.96 -31.85 -42.98
C ASN A 523 13.68 -32.57 -42.54
N GLU A 524 13.24 -33.52 -43.36
CA GLU A 524 12.11 -34.40 -43.07
C GLU A 524 12.51 -35.45 -42.03
N ASP A 525 11.55 -35.92 -41.22
CA ASP A 525 11.45 -37.35 -40.95
C ASP A 525 9.99 -37.74 -40.67
N ILE A 526 9.61 -38.96 -41.04
CA ILE A 526 8.22 -39.40 -41.18
C ILE A 526 7.84 -40.36 -40.04
N ILE A 527 6.60 -40.30 -39.55
CA ILE A 527 5.83 -41.46 -39.06
C ILE A 527 4.32 -41.17 -39.11
N GLU A 528 3.53 -42.22 -39.33
CA GLU A 528 2.14 -42.17 -39.79
C GLU A 528 1.09 -42.14 -38.66
N ASP A 529 -0.14 -41.78 -39.05
CA ASP A 529 -1.46 -42.12 -38.50
C ASP A 529 -1.55 -42.91 -37.16
N GLU A 530 -2.45 -42.45 -36.29
CA GLU A 530 -3.64 -43.28 -36.02
C GLU A 530 -4.92 -42.44 -35.85
N LYS A 531 -6.07 -43.09 -35.96
CA LYS A 531 -7.39 -42.49 -36.24
C LYS A 531 -8.47 -43.13 -35.36
N SER A 532 -9.66 -42.52 -35.34
CA SER A 532 -10.92 -42.96 -34.67
C SER A 532 -11.10 -42.45 -33.22
N THR A 533 -12.32 -42.22 -32.69
CA THR A 533 -13.67 -42.31 -33.30
C THR A 533 -14.63 -41.26 -32.68
N GLU A 534 -15.78 -41.06 -33.32
CA GLU A 534 -16.89 -40.20 -32.85
C GLU A 534 -17.82 -40.88 -31.82
N LEU A 535 -18.83 -40.12 -31.36
CA LEU A 535 -20.03 -40.50 -30.60
C LEU A 535 -19.84 -40.70 -29.08
N ASP A 536 -20.84 -40.42 -28.22
CA ASP A 536 -22.26 -40.16 -28.52
C ASP A 536 -22.90 -39.03 -27.67
N GLU A 537 -24.13 -38.65 -28.00
CA GLU A 537 -24.90 -37.56 -27.40
C GLU A 537 -25.20 -37.72 -25.90
N ASN A 538 -25.32 -36.60 -25.18
CA ASN A 538 -26.35 -36.46 -24.17
C ASN A 538 -26.85 -35.03 -24.01
N LYS A 539 -28.04 -34.88 -23.41
CA LYS A 539 -28.95 -33.74 -23.64
C LYS A 539 -29.52 -33.19 -22.33
N GLU A 540 -30.06 -31.97 -22.41
CA GLU A 540 -30.67 -31.21 -21.30
C GLU A 540 -29.63 -30.67 -20.29
N THR A 541 -29.81 -29.51 -19.65
CA THR A 541 -30.97 -28.61 -19.59
C THR A 541 -30.52 -27.15 -19.69
N LYS A 542 -31.34 -26.25 -20.27
CA LYS A 542 -31.15 -24.80 -20.12
C LYS A 542 -31.92 -24.31 -18.88
N GLU A 543 -31.20 -23.82 -17.87
CA GLU A 543 -31.79 -22.98 -16.82
C GLU A 543 -31.35 -21.53 -17.02
N GLU A 544 -32.30 -20.62 -17.19
CA GLU A 544 -32.05 -19.18 -17.16
C GLU A 544 -31.88 -18.71 -15.71
N ILE A 545 -30.65 -18.73 -15.20
CA ILE A 545 -30.33 -18.18 -13.88
C ILE A 545 -30.37 -16.64 -13.94
N ASN A 546 -31.57 -16.09 -13.83
CA ASN A 546 -31.82 -14.65 -13.80
C ASN A 546 -31.48 -14.07 -12.41
N SER A 547 -30.19 -14.11 -12.04
CA SER A 547 -29.71 -13.70 -10.71
C SER A 547 -29.57 -12.19 -10.60
N THR A 548 -30.60 -11.53 -10.06
CA THR A 548 -30.49 -10.13 -9.59
C THR A 548 -29.73 -10.10 -8.26
N THR A 549 -28.39 -10.21 -8.31
CA THR A 549 -27.53 -10.28 -7.14
C THR A 549 -27.42 -8.92 -6.45
N ILE A 550 -28.20 -8.70 -5.39
CA ILE A 550 -28.17 -7.47 -4.59
C ILE A 550 -26.85 -7.42 -3.78
N ARG A 551 -26.07 -6.34 -3.91
CA ARG A 551 -24.81 -6.13 -3.17
C ARG A 551 -25.09 -6.05 -1.66
N HIS A 552 -24.78 -7.11 -0.93
CA HIS A 552 -25.00 -7.21 0.52
C HIS A 552 -23.92 -6.45 1.32
N ILE A 553 -23.88 -5.11 1.20
CA ILE A 553 -23.02 -4.24 2.02
C ILE A 553 -23.42 -4.40 3.49
N THR A 554 -22.61 -5.17 4.25
CA THR A 554 -22.87 -5.45 5.66
C THR A 554 -22.42 -4.26 6.49
N LYS A 555 -23.35 -3.37 6.87
CA LYS A 555 -23.05 -2.16 7.63
C LYS A 555 -22.56 -2.48 9.05
N THR A 556 -21.25 -2.49 9.23
CA THR A 556 -20.59 -2.53 10.54
C THR A 556 -20.87 -1.22 11.29
N VAL A 557 -21.89 -1.22 12.15
CA VAL A 557 -22.22 -0.04 12.98
C VAL A 557 -21.13 0.14 14.03
N THR A 558 -20.28 1.16 13.84
CA THR A 558 -19.17 1.52 14.74
C THR A 558 -19.68 2.04 16.09
N VAL A 559 -19.89 1.13 17.04
CA VAL A 559 -20.15 1.49 18.44
C VAL A 559 -18.87 2.12 19.03
N PRO A 560 -18.92 3.33 19.62
CA PRO A 560 -17.71 4.03 20.06
C PRO A 560 -17.03 3.31 21.23
N VAL A 561 -15.89 2.67 20.93
CA VAL A 561 -15.08 1.94 21.92
C VAL A 561 -14.44 2.94 22.89
N THR A 562 -14.86 2.86 24.16
CA THR A 562 -14.38 3.75 25.21
C THR A 562 -12.91 3.48 25.56
N LYS A 563 -12.03 4.48 25.32
CA LYS A 563 -10.61 4.42 25.68
C LYS A 563 -10.44 4.20 27.18
N LYS A 564 -9.60 3.23 27.58
CA LYS A 564 -9.29 2.93 29.00
C LYS A 564 -8.56 4.11 29.69
N PRO A 565 -8.71 4.27 31.02
CA PRO A 565 -8.56 5.57 31.67
C PRO A 565 -7.12 5.94 32.07
N LYS A 566 -6.86 7.26 32.20
CA LYS A 566 -5.69 7.80 32.91
C LYS A 566 -6.10 8.73 34.06
N LYS A 567 -5.51 8.45 35.24
CA LYS A 567 -5.39 9.26 36.46
C LYS A 567 -6.67 9.59 37.26
N THR A 568 -6.47 9.59 38.58
CA THR A 568 -7.49 9.71 39.63
C THR A 568 -7.73 11.18 39.99
N ILE A 569 -8.99 11.60 40.09
CA ILE A 569 -9.38 12.90 40.67
C ILE A 569 -10.35 12.64 41.84
N ARG A 570 -10.16 13.35 42.97
CA ARG A 570 -11.00 13.22 44.17
C ARG A 570 -12.39 13.83 43.92
N LYS A 571 -13.45 13.08 44.25
CA LYS A 571 -14.83 13.59 44.20
C LYS A 571 -15.12 14.53 45.38
N CYS A 572 -15.17 15.83 45.14
CA CYS A 572 -15.90 16.76 46.01
C CYS A 572 -17.40 16.67 45.68
N ARG A 573 -18.25 16.52 46.69
CA ARG A 573 -19.72 16.59 46.54
C ARG A 573 -20.17 18.03 46.75
N VAL A 574 -20.76 18.65 45.73
CA VAL A 574 -21.68 19.78 45.93
C VAL A 574 -23.08 19.21 46.10
N LYS A 575 -23.84 19.79 47.03
CA LYS A 575 -25.17 19.33 47.42
C LYS A 575 -26.20 20.26 46.80
N LEU A 576 -27.03 19.76 45.87
CA LEU A 576 -28.17 20.51 45.36
C LEU A 576 -29.11 20.87 46.52
N HIS A 577 -29.51 22.14 46.56
CA HIS A 577 -30.68 22.63 47.27
C HIS A 577 -31.59 23.27 46.22
N TYR A 578 -32.89 23.01 46.39
CA TYR A 578 -34.04 23.37 45.57
C TYR A 578 -33.89 24.62 44.68
#